data_AF-A0A7K2L3C6-F1
#
_entry.id   AF-A0A7K2L3C6-F1
#
_cell.length_a   1.000
_cell.length_b   1.000
_cell.length_c   1.000
_cell.angle_alpha   90.00
_cell.angle_beta   90.00
_cell.angle_gamma   90.00
#
_symmetry.space_group_name_H-M   'P 1'
#
loop_
_entity.id
_entity.type
_entity.pdbx_description
1 polymer ?
#
loop_
_entity_poly.entity_id
_entity_poly.type
_entity_poly.pdbx_seq_one_letter_code
_entity_poly.pdbx_strand_id
1 'polypeptide(L)'
;MSDPRTGGSLLDPRSGGSVPGPRSGGSAPRAVGPAISACRRCGGRGVWYRTAQGRWIMIEPGELASAAVPAGSRWQLAGDGTVVRSGSAAPSDRCRVGHADVCAAGPEPVGSPVLLALWRGHARRIA
;
A
#
# COMPACT_ATOMS: atom_id res chain seq x y z
N MET A 1 37.67 36.28 -60.55
CA MET A 1 36.97 35.02 -60.24
C MET A 1 36.72 34.96 -58.74
N SER A 2 35.45 35.19 -58.37
CA SER A 2 34.70 34.72 -57.19
C SER A 2 35.21 34.93 -55.75
N ASP A 3 34.58 35.92 -55.11
CA ASP A 3 34.13 36.01 -53.70
C ASP A 3 32.93 35.02 -53.42
N PRO A 4 32.26 34.97 -52.24
CA PRO A 4 32.61 34.23 -51.03
C PRO A 4 31.41 33.42 -50.42
N ARG A 5 31.60 32.85 -49.22
CA ARG A 5 30.61 32.50 -48.16
C ARG A 5 29.19 32.04 -48.56
N THR A 6 28.92 30.75 -48.39
CA THR A 6 27.57 30.16 -48.37
C THR A 6 26.91 30.35 -47.00
N GLY A 7 25.74 30.99 -46.99
CA GLY A 7 24.77 30.93 -45.90
C GLY A 7 23.43 30.38 -46.41
N GLY A 8 22.62 29.80 -45.51
CA GLY A 8 21.19 29.58 -45.75
C GLY A 8 20.61 28.27 -45.18
N SER A 9 20.05 28.38 -43.97
CA SER A 9 19.16 27.47 -43.23
C SER A 9 18.19 26.59 -44.01
N LEU A 10 17.81 25.44 -43.43
CA LEU A 10 16.39 25.06 -43.19
C LEU A 10 16.26 23.88 -42.19
N LEU A 11 15.56 24.15 -41.08
CA LEU A 11 14.59 23.31 -40.34
C LEU A 11 15.06 22.19 -39.36
N ASP A 12 14.82 22.45 -38.07
CA ASP A 12 14.35 21.51 -37.02
C ASP A 12 12.98 20.89 -37.40
N PRO A 13 12.51 19.72 -36.89
CA PRO A 13 12.55 19.37 -35.45
C PRO A 13 12.63 17.86 -35.04
N ARG A 14 13.14 17.65 -33.82
CA ARG A 14 12.60 16.76 -32.74
C ARG A 14 12.24 15.29 -33.07
N SER A 15 13.17 14.39 -32.78
CA SER A 15 12.90 12.97 -32.50
C SER A 15 12.19 12.81 -31.15
N GLY A 16 10.86 12.97 -31.15
CA GLY A 16 9.96 12.72 -30.02
C GLY A 16 9.19 11.42 -30.20
N GLY A 17 9.89 10.29 -30.27
CA GLY A 17 9.24 8.98 -30.21
C GLY A 17 8.99 8.59 -28.76
N SER A 18 7.73 8.64 -28.31
CA SER A 18 7.13 7.65 -27.41
C SER A 18 5.69 8.04 -27.05
N VAL A 19 4.78 7.18 -27.47
CA VAL A 19 3.37 7.14 -27.09
C VAL A 19 3.24 7.18 -25.56
N PRO A 20 2.34 7.99 -24.95
CA PRO A 20 2.04 7.86 -23.53
C PRO A 20 1.31 6.54 -23.28
N GLY A 21 2.00 5.58 -22.66
CA GLY A 21 1.36 4.38 -22.12
C GLY A 21 0.38 4.72 -20.98
N PRO A 22 -0.60 3.85 -20.70
CA PRO A 22 -1.66 4.14 -19.75
C PRO A 22 -1.10 4.32 -18.34
N ARG A 23 -1.52 5.40 -17.66
CA ARG A 23 -1.20 5.69 -16.25
C ARG A 23 -1.82 4.63 -15.35
N SER A 24 -1.10 3.53 -15.15
CA SER A 24 -1.44 2.54 -14.15
C SER A 24 -0.88 2.99 -12.80
N GLY A 25 -1.71 3.69 -12.04
CA GLY A 25 -1.43 4.04 -10.66
C GLY A 25 -1.35 2.79 -9.80
N GLY A 26 -0.25 2.65 -9.06
CA GLY A 26 -0.11 1.63 -8.02
C GLY A 26 1.25 0.95 -8.02
N SER A 27 2.30 1.68 -7.65
CA SER A 27 3.58 1.01 -7.38
C SER A 27 3.50 0.36 -6.00
N ALA A 28 3.02 -0.89 -5.96
CA ALA A 28 3.42 -1.82 -4.92
C ALA A 28 4.95 -1.99 -4.99
N PRO A 29 5.66 -2.15 -3.87
CA PRO A 29 7.09 -2.38 -3.89
C PRO A 29 7.42 -3.68 -4.64
N ARG A 30 8.47 -3.65 -5.45
CA ARG A 30 9.01 -4.81 -6.21
C ARG A 30 9.76 -5.81 -5.31
N ALA A 31 9.61 -5.69 -3.99
CA ALA A 31 10.37 -6.42 -2.99
C ALA A 31 9.74 -7.81 -2.73
N VAL A 32 10.60 -8.82 -2.66
CA VAL A 32 10.26 -10.23 -2.31
C VAL A 32 10.13 -10.39 -0.79
N GLY A 33 9.57 -9.38 -0.11
CA GLY A 33 9.48 -9.39 1.36
C GLY A 33 8.66 -8.22 1.92
N PRO A 34 8.32 -8.28 3.22
CA PRO A 34 7.53 -7.24 3.87
C PRO A 34 8.24 -5.89 3.84
N ALA A 35 7.54 -4.87 3.33
CA ALA A 35 8.07 -3.51 3.22
C ALA A 35 7.23 -2.54 4.06
N ILE A 36 7.87 -1.80 4.95
CA ILE A 36 7.22 -0.73 5.71
C ILE A 36 6.99 0.45 4.75
N SER A 37 5.80 1.04 4.79
CA SER A 37 5.45 2.21 3.99
C SER A 37 4.39 3.06 4.69
N ALA A 38 4.35 4.34 4.35
CA ALA A 38 3.24 5.21 4.75
C ALA A 38 2.02 4.97 3.85
N CYS A 39 0.83 4.97 4.44
CA CYS A 39 -0.43 4.96 3.74
C CYS A 39 -0.60 6.29 3.02
N ARG A 40 -0.92 6.22 1.72
CA ARG A 40 -1.10 7.42 0.89
C ARG A 40 -2.33 8.27 1.26
N ARG A 41 -3.25 7.72 2.06
CA ARG A 41 -4.48 8.41 2.45
C ARG A 41 -4.37 9.11 3.82
N CYS A 42 -3.83 8.44 4.82
CA CYS A 42 -3.74 8.96 6.19
C CYS A 42 -2.32 9.21 6.69
N GLY A 43 -1.28 8.85 5.92
CA GLY A 43 0.12 8.92 6.36
C GLY A 43 0.54 7.86 7.40
N GLY A 44 -0.41 7.06 7.91
CA GLY A 44 -0.16 5.98 8.87
C GLY A 44 0.82 4.94 8.32
N ARG A 45 1.69 4.40 9.18
CA ARG A 45 2.68 3.39 8.77
C ARG A 45 2.04 2.00 8.77
N GLY A 46 2.33 1.20 7.75
CA GLY A 46 1.96 -0.20 7.69
C GLY A 46 3.00 -1.03 6.94
N VAL A 47 2.83 -2.34 6.94
CA VAL A 47 3.70 -3.31 6.28
C VAL A 47 2.95 -3.94 5.13
N TRP A 48 3.53 -3.93 3.94
CA TRP A 48 2.96 -4.61 2.78
C TRP A 48 3.26 -6.11 2.81
N TYR A 49 2.22 -6.92 2.68
CA TYR A 49 2.33 -8.38 2.52
C TYR A 49 1.57 -8.84 1.27
N ARG A 50 2.04 -9.92 0.65
CA ARG A 50 1.27 -10.63 -0.37
C ARG A 50 0.25 -11.53 0.31
N THR A 51 -0.94 -11.58 -0.23
CA THR A 51 -1.95 -12.59 0.09
C THR A 51 -1.64 -13.89 -0.65
N ALA A 52 -2.20 -15.01 -0.20
CA ALA A 52 -2.12 -16.28 -0.92
C ALA A 52 -2.65 -16.19 -2.37
N GLN A 53 -3.59 -15.25 -2.63
CA GLN A 53 -4.13 -14.96 -3.96
C GLN A 53 -3.26 -13.95 -4.76
N GLY A 54 -2.06 -13.62 -4.27
CA GLY A 54 -1.10 -12.75 -4.95
C GLY A 54 -1.36 -11.24 -4.84
N ARG A 55 -2.48 -10.80 -4.23
CA ARG A 55 -2.77 -9.38 -3.97
C ARG A 55 -1.89 -8.82 -2.86
N TRP A 56 -1.47 -7.57 -2.98
CA TRP A 56 -0.78 -6.86 -1.89
C TRP A 56 -1.79 -6.17 -0.96
N ILE A 57 -1.61 -6.34 0.34
CA ILE A 57 -2.36 -5.62 1.37
C ILE A 57 -1.41 -4.99 2.38
N MET A 58 -1.80 -3.85 2.91
CA MET A 58 -1.09 -3.18 3.98
C MET A 58 -1.68 -3.64 5.32
N ILE A 59 -0.82 -4.10 6.22
CA ILE A 59 -1.14 -4.61 7.54
C ILE A 59 -0.55 -3.68 8.60
N GLU A 60 -1.28 -3.45 9.69
CA GLU A 60 -0.78 -2.71 10.86
C GLU A 60 0.47 -3.38 11.44
N PRO A 61 1.47 -2.60 11.88
CA PRO A 61 2.62 -3.17 12.57
C PRO A 61 2.21 -3.78 13.91
N GLY A 62 2.84 -4.90 14.26
CA GLY A 62 2.60 -5.60 15.52
C GLY A 62 1.50 -6.67 15.44
N GLU A 63 1.37 -7.40 16.54
CA GLU A 63 0.40 -8.48 16.67
C GLU A 63 -0.53 -8.21 17.85
N LEU A 64 -1.78 -8.65 17.70
CA LEU A 64 -2.85 -8.49 18.68
C LEU A 64 -3.41 -9.86 19.07
N ALA A 65 -3.95 -9.96 20.28
CA ALA A 65 -4.69 -11.16 20.68
C ALA A 65 -5.90 -11.34 19.77
N SER A 66 -6.06 -12.52 19.15
CA SER A 66 -7.18 -12.81 18.24
C SER A 66 -8.53 -12.61 18.92
N ALA A 67 -8.64 -12.93 20.21
CA ALA A 67 -9.86 -12.71 21.01
C ALA A 67 -10.31 -11.23 21.06
N ALA A 68 -9.39 -10.27 20.93
CA ALA A 68 -9.71 -8.85 20.99
C ALA A 68 -10.11 -8.25 19.62
N VAL A 69 -9.75 -8.90 18.51
CA VAL A 69 -9.98 -8.40 17.15
C VAL A 69 -11.22 -9.10 16.56
N PRO A 70 -12.17 -8.42 15.90
CA PRO A 70 -13.29 -9.08 15.21
C PRO A 70 -12.79 -10.07 14.14
N ALA A 71 -13.42 -11.24 14.01
CA ALA A 71 -12.97 -12.31 13.09
C ALA A 71 -12.72 -11.81 11.65
N GLY A 72 -13.60 -10.95 11.14
CA GLY A 72 -13.46 -10.37 9.81
C GLY A 72 -12.26 -9.44 9.62
N SER A 73 -11.61 -8.98 10.68
CA SER A 73 -10.44 -8.08 10.60
C SER A 73 -9.12 -8.81 10.88
N ARG A 74 -9.16 -10.11 11.17
CA ARG A 74 -7.98 -10.90 11.55
C ARG A 74 -7.20 -11.37 10.32
N TRP A 75 -5.92 -11.04 10.29
CA TRP A 75 -4.97 -11.57 9.33
C TRP A 75 -3.90 -12.40 10.05
N GLN A 76 -3.49 -13.50 9.44
CA GLN A 76 -2.40 -14.36 9.91
C GLN A 76 -1.30 -14.39 8.87
N LEU A 77 -0.04 -14.44 9.32
CA LEU A 77 1.12 -14.61 8.46
C LEU A 77 1.41 -16.11 8.36
N ALA A 78 1.29 -16.67 7.17
CA ALA A 78 1.64 -18.05 6.88
C ALA A 78 3.17 -18.22 6.81
N GLY A 79 3.64 -19.47 6.93
CA GLY A 79 5.07 -19.80 6.90
C GLY A 79 5.78 -19.44 5.58
N ASP A 80 5.03 -19.29 4.49
CA ASP A 80 5.52 -18.85 3.19
C ASP A 80 5.63 -17.32 3.06
N GLY A 81 5.35 -16.57 4.13
CA GLY A 81 5.39 -15.12 4.17
C GLY A 81 4.16 -14.44 3.57
N THR A 82 3.14 -15.20 3.14
CA THR A 82 1.86 -14.63 2.71
C THR A 82 0.94 -14.38 3.90
N VAL A 83 0.02 -13.43 3.74
CA VAL A 83 -1.03 -13.17 4.72
C VAL A 83 -2.36 -13.74 4.26
N VAL A 84 -3.01 -14.47 5.16
CA VAL A 84 -4.35 -15.04 4.94
C VAL A 84 -5.33 -14.42 5.91
N ARG A 85 -6.55 -14.18 5.45
CA ARG A 85 -7.63 -13.76 6.35
C ARG A 85 -7.98 -14.96 7.20
N SER A 86 -7.83 -14.83 8.51
CA SER A 86 -8.20 -15.88 9.44
C SER A 86 -9.72 -15.93 9.47
N GLY A 87 -10.30 -16.92 8.78
CA GLY A 87 -11.71 -17.26 8.92
C GLY A 87 -11.99 -17.92 10.28
N SER A 88 -12.94 -18.84 10.31
CA SER A 88 -13.28 -19.67 11.48
C SER A 88 -12.32 -20.86 11.72
N ALA A 89 -11.29 -21.05 10.89
CA ALA A 89 -10.26 -22.06 11.12
C ALA A 89 -9.51 -21.78 12.44
N ALA A 90 -8.97 -22.83 13.08
CA ALA A 90 -8.39 -22.79 14.42
C ALA A 90 -7.56 -21.52 14.62
N PRO A 91 -8.00 -20.59 15.48
CA PRO A 91 -7.36 -19.29 15.57
C PRO A 91 -5.97 -19.48 16.17
N SER A 92 -4.94 -18.98 15.48
CA SER A 92 -3.73 -18.58 16.19
C SER A 92 -4.13 -17.58 17.28
N ASP A 93 -3.52 -17.67 18.46
CA ASP A 93 -3.80 -16.74 19.56
C ASP A 93 -3.48 -15.28 19.21
N ARG A 94 -2.67 -15.10 18.16
CA ARG A 94 -2.22 -13.81 17.65
C ARG A 94 -2.69 -13.61 16.22
N CYS A 95 -3.07 -12.37 15.92
CA CYS A 95 -3.41 -11.92 14.58
C CYS A 95 -2.85 -10.53 14.33
N ARG A 96 -2.98 -10.08 13.08
CA ARG A 96 -2.71 -8.72 12.63
C ARG A 96 -3.99 -8.12 12.06
N VAL A 97 -4.01 -6.80 11.90
CA VAL A 97 -5.15 -6.04 11.39
C VAL A 97 -4.80 -5.41 10.05
N GLY A 98 -5.73 -5.42 9.09
CA GLY A 98 -5.52 -4.71 7.83
C GLY A 98 -5.57 -3.21 8.06
N HIS A 99 -4.62 -2.46 7.49
CA HIS A 99 -4.60 -1.01 7.64
C HIS A 99 -5.90 -0.35 7.16
N ALA A 100 -6.56 -0.92 6.14
CA ALA A 100 -7.83 -0.43 5.63
C ALA A 100 -8.95 -0.41 6.70
N ASP A 101 -8.91 -1.33 7.67
CA ASP A 101 -9.92 -1.44 8.74
C ASP A 101 -9.77 -0.34 9.80
N VAL A 102 -8.61 0.34 9.84
CA VAL A 102 -8.26 1.35 10.86
C VAL A 102 -7.70 2.64 10.25
N CYS A 103 -7.83 2.80 8.93
CA CYS A 103 -7.31 3.96 8.23
C CYS A 103 -8.12 5.20 8.63
N ALA A 104 -7.45 6.22 9.17
CA ALA A 104 -8.10 7.46 9.59
C ALA A 104 -8.68 8.31 8.44
N ALA A 105 -8.37 7.98 7.19
CA ALA A 105 -9.03 8.56 6.02
C ALA A 105 -10.34 7.84 5.63
N GLY A 106 -10.72 6.79 6.37
CA GLY A 106 -12.00 6.08 6.28
C GLY A 106 -12.86 6.31 7.52
N PRO A 107 -14.06 5.72 7.56
CA PRO A 107 -14.98 5.87 8.69
C PRO A 107 -14.40 5.31 9.99
N GLU A 108 -14.84 5.88 11.12
CA GLU A 108 -14.49 5.37 12.45
C GLU A 108 -15.04 3.94 12.63
N PRO A 109 -14.22 2.95 13.06
CA PRO A 109 -14.69 1.60 13.32
C PRO A 109 -15.68 1.53 14.49
N VAL A 110 -16.79 0.83 14.31
CA VAL A 110 -17.81 0.60 15.33
C VAL A 110 -17.73 -0.81 15.93
N GLY A 111 -18.12 -0.97 17.20
CA GLY A 111 -18.24 -2.29 17.84
C GLY A 111 -16.92 -3.00 18.18
N SER A 112 -15.77 -2.33 18.03
CA SER A 112 -14.46 -2.88 18.40
C SER A 112 -13.55 -1.83 19.02
N PRO A 113 -13.33 -1.87 20.35
CA PRO A 113 -12.46 -0.92 21.04
C PRO A 113 -11.01 -0.95 20.53
N VAL A 114 -10.50 -2.12 20.12
CA VAL A 114 -9.12 -2.24 19.63
C VAL A 114 -8.95 -1.58 18.25
N LEU A 115 -9.90 -1.76 17.34
CA LEU A 115 -9.84 -1.12 16.01
C LEU A 115 -10.01 0.40 16.16
N LEU A 116 -10.91 0.83 17.05
CA LEU A 116 -11.11 2.24 17.37
C LEU A 116 -9.85 2.90 17.95
N ALA A 117 -9.14 2.22 18.85
CA ALA A 117 -7.88 2.73 19.42
C ALA A 117 -6.80 2.92 18.34
N LEU A 118 -6.66 1.96 17.42
CA LEU A 118 -5.75 2.06 16.28
C LEU A 118 -6.12 3.23 15.36
N TRP A 119 -7.41 3.33 14.99
CA TRP A 119 -7.92 4.42 14.16
C TRP A 119 -7.65 5.79 14.78
N ARG A 120 -7.93 5.98 16.07
CA ARG A 120 -7.63 7.23 16.80
C ARG A 120 -6.14 7.55 16.79
N GLY A 121 -5.29 6.55 16.89
CA GLY A 121 -3.84 6.70 16.77
C GLY A 121 -3.41 7.27 15.41
N HIS A 122 -4.05 6.84 14.33
CA HIS A 122 -3.82 7.40 13.00
C HIS A 122 -4.46 8.77 12.81
N ALA A 123 -5.67 9.00 13.34
CA ALA A 123 -6.39 10.26 13.20
C ALA A 123 -5.63 11.44 13.83
N ARG A 124 -4.99 11.22 14.99
CA ARG A 124 -4.12 12.21 15.65
C ARG A 124 -2.90 12.63 14.83
N ARG A 125 -2.53 11.89 13.77
CA ARG A 125 -1.40 12.25 12.90
C ARG A 125 -1.80 13.10 11.70
N ILE A 126 -3.10 13.15 11.40
CA ILE A 126 -3.66 13.98 10.33
C ILE A 126 -4.06 15.36 10.86
N ALA A 127 -4.51 15.40 12.12
CA ALA A 127 -4.99 16.61 12.80
C ALA A 127 -3.87 17.63 13.07
#